data_AF-A0A8D8R6A7-F1
#
_entry.id   AF-A0A8D8R6A7-F1
#
_cell.length_a   1.000
_cell.length_b   1.000
_cell.length_c   1.000
_cell.angle_alpha   90.00
_cell.angle_beta   90.00
_cell.angle_gamma   90.00
#
_symmetry.space_group_name_H-M   'P 1'
#
loop_
_entity.id
_entity.type
_entity.pdbx_description
1 polymer ?
#
loop_
_entity_poly.entity_id
_entity_poly.type
_entity_poly.pdbx_seq_one_letter_code
_entity_poly.pdbx_strand_id
1 'polypeptide(L)'
;MGSATNDFTPTFPSQLRYLNQWFTEWSEMQRYDFLPILLNKFSTQSKINGIIPSLESLSTEENARPPSLFQCRIKLFNEWTTNWSDNDKEQFINSLKNIDEEFLKKYEEELMSSSSDKLINNNNNDTVKEILTNGDHKEQDVDLEDNII
;
A
#
# COMPACT_ATOMS: atom_id res chain seq x y z
N MET A 1 35.98 -8.75 -17.43
CA MET A 1 34.85 -8.96 -16.51
C MET A 1 33.61 -9.11 -17.37
N GLY A 2 33.12 -10.35 -17.55
CA GLY A 2 31.92 -10.59 -18.35
C GLY A 2 30.70 -10.29 -17.51
N SER A 3 30.00 -9.19 -17.79
CA SER A 3 28.62 -9.02 -17.34
C SER A 3 27.79 -10.02 -18.12
N ALA A 4 27.39 -11.12 -17.48
CA ALA A 4 26.41 -12.04 -18.03
C ALA A 4 25.09 -11.26 -18.15
N THR A 5 24.80 -10.77 -19.35
CA THR A 5 23.47 -10.29 -19.69
C THR A 5 22.57 -11.53 -19.72
N ASN A 6 21.58 -11.57 -18.84
CA ASN A 6 20.52 -12.56 -18.88
C ASN A 6 19.66 -12.27 -20.13
N ASP A 7 20.16 -12.59 -21.32
CA ASP A 7 19.56 -12.20 -22.61
C ASP A 7 18.29 -13.00 -22.98
N PHE A 8 17.76 -13.80 -22.06
CA PHE A 8 16.53 -14.56 -22.29
C PHE A 8 15.42 -14.12 -21.33
N THR A 9 14.71 -13.07 -21.71
CA THR A 9 13.40 -12.74 -21.15
C THR A 9 12.34 -13.54 -21.91
N PRO A 10 11.57 -14.44 -21.25
CA PRO A 10 10.52 -15.20 -21.92
C PRO A 10 9.46 -14.28 -22.54
N THR A 11 8.69 -14.78 -23.52
CA THR A 11 7.55 -14.02 -24.07
C THR A 11 6.47 -13.80 -23.00
N PHE A 12 5.67 -12.73 -23.15
CA PHE A 12 4.59 -12.43 -22.19
C PHE A 12 3.66 -13.63 -21.90
N PRO A 13 3.16 -14.42 -22.88
CA PRO A 13 2.35 -15.59 -22.59
C PRO A 13 3.06 -16.64 -21.71
N SER A 14 4.38 -16.78 -21.88
CA SER A 14 5.19 -17.68 -21.06
C SER A 14 5.35 -17.14 -19.63
N GLN A 15 5.63 -15.83 -19.51
CA GLN A 15 5.72 -15.16 -18.21
C GLN A 15 4.41 -15.28 -17.43
N LEU A 16 3.28 -15.01 -18.09
CA LEU A 16 1.94 -15.11 -17.51
C LEU A 16 1.66 -16.53 -16.98
N ARG A 17 1.97 -17.56 -17.78
CA ARG A 17 1.82 -18.95 -17.35
C ARG A 17 2.68 -19.27 -16.13
N TYR A 18 3.93 -18.82 -16.10
CA TYR A 18 4.82 -19.03 -14.94
C TYR A 18 4.29 -18.33 -13.70
N LEU A 19 3.86 -17.07 -13.80
CA LEU A 19 3.34 -16.31 -12.67
C LEU A 19 2.08 -16.94 -12.10
N ASN A 20 1.15 -17.37 -12.96
CA ASN A 20 -0.06 -18.07 -12.52
C ASN A 20 0.26 -19.39 -11.81
N GLN A 21 1.19 -20.17 -12.36
CA GLN A 21 1.66 -21.41 -11.74
C GLN A 21 2.34 -21.14 -10.39
N TRP A 22 3.14 -20.09 -10.27
CA TRP A 22 3.77 -19.75 -9.00
C TRP A 22 2.74 -19.33 -7.96
N PHE A 23 1.73 -18.55 -8.37
CA PHE A 23 0.67 -18.08 -7.50
C PHE A 23 -0.17 -19.23 -6.94
N THR A 24 -0.47 -20.27 -7.75
CA THR A 24 -1.17 -21.46 -7.27
C THR A 24 -0.33 -22.30 -6.31
N GLU A 25 1.01 -22.31 -6.46
CA GLU A 25 1.94 -23.01 -5.58
C GLU A 25 2.24 -22.25 -4.27
N TRP A 26 2.02 -20.94 -4.23
CA TRP A 26 2.24 -20.13 -3.03
C TRP A 26 1.23 -20.46 -1.94
N SER A 27 1.72 -20.51 -0.70
CA SER A 27 0.86 -20.53 0.48
C SER A 27 0.04 -19.25 0.60
N GLU A 28 -1.04 -19.31 1.38
CA GLU A 28 -1.88 -18.13 1.64
C GLU A 28 -1.07 -16.95 2.19
N MET A 29 -0.15 -17.21 3.14
CA MET A 29 0.77 -16.20 3.67
C MET A 29 1.63 -15.56 2.57
N GLN A 30 2.20 -16.37 1.67
CA GLN A 30 2.99 -15.85 0.55
C GLN A 30 2.16 -15.04 -0.45
N ARG A 31 0.88 -15.36 -0.62
CA ARG A 31 -0.03 -14.54 -1.43
C ARG A 31 -0.25 -13.19 -0.75
N TYR A 32 -0.52 -13.15 0.56
CA TYR A 32 -0.62 -11.88 1.28
C TYR A 32 0.67 -11.06 1.23
N ASP A 33 1.84 -11.69 1.32
CA ASP A 33 3.12 -11.00 1.17
C ASP A 33 3.33 -10.45 -0.25
N PHE A 34 2.74 -11.09 -1.26
CA PHE A 34 2.78 -10.63 -2.65
C PHE A 34 1.85 -9.44 -2.93
N LEU A 35 0.73 -9.33 -2.20
CA LEU A 35 -0.26 -8.26 -2.38
C LEU A 35 0.33 -6.84 -2.41
N PRO A 36 1.13 -6.39 -1.42
CA PRO A 36 1.73 -5.06 -1.45
C PRO A 36 2.70 -4.85 -2.62
N ILE A 37 3.37 -5.92 -3.07
CA ILE A 37 4.30 -5.88 -4.22
C ILE A 37 3.50 -5.63 -5.51
N LEU A 38 2.38 -6.33 -5.66
CA LEU A 38 1.47 -6.19 -6.80
C LEU A 38 0.86 -4.79 -6.85
N LEU A 39 0.35 -4.29 -5.72
CA LEU A 39 -0.19 -2.93 -5.59
C LEU A 39 0.84 -1.88 -5.98
N ASN A 40 2.07 -1.97 -5.48
CA ASN A 40 3.12 -1.03 -5.82
C ASN A 40 3.49 -1.06 -7.31
N LYS A 41 3.46 -2.24 -7.94
CA LYS A 41 3.80 -2.35 -9.37
C LYS A 41 2.70 -1.83 -10.28
N PHE A 42 1.44 -2.12 -9.97
CA PHE A 42 0.34 -1.92 -10.92
C PHE A 42 -0.60 -0.77 -10.53
N SER A 43 -0.49 -0.20 -9.34
CA SER A 43 -1.24 1.00 -8.99
C SER A 43 -0.78 2.18 -9.87
N THR A 44 -1.72 2.71 -10.65
CA THR A 44 -1.55 3.91 -11.48
C THR A 44 -1.54 5.19 -10.65
N GLN A 45 -1.97 5.12 -9.38
CA GLN A 45 -2.07 6.25 -8.49
C GLN A 45 -0.74 6.48 -7.78
N SER A 46 0.08 7.35 -8.38
CA SER A 46 1.20 8.09 -7.79
C SER A 46 1.68 7.57 -6.44
N LYS A 47 2.66 6.65 -6.51
CA LYS A 47 3.61 6.26 -5.46
C LYS A 47 2.99 6.29 -4.06
N ILE A 48 2.46 5.13 -3.66
CA ILE A 48 2.06 4.81 -2.30
C ILE A 48 3.21 5.27 -1.37
N ASN A 49 3.02 6.39 -0.67
CA ASN A 49 4.02 7.03 0.18
C ASN A 49 4.07 6.36 1.57
N GLY A 50 3.84 5.05 1.58
CA GLY A 50 4.00 4.19 2.75
C GLY A 50 5.31 3.44 2.57
N ILE A 51 6.12 3.42 3.62
CA ILE A 51 7.36 2.63 3.68
C ILE A 51 6.96 1.16 3.59
N ILE A 52 6.78 0.63 2.38
CA ILE A 52 6.75 -0.82 2.16
C ILE A 52 8.17 -1.28 2.51
N PRO A 53 8.33 -2.24 3.42
CA PRO A 53 9.63 -2.82 3.69
C PRO A 53 10.23 -3.24 2.34
N SER A 54 11.34 -2.63 1.93
CA SER A 54 12.10 -3.02 0.72
C SER A 54 12.18 -4.54 0.73
N LEU A 55 12.11 -5.22 -0.42
CA LEU A 55 12.33 -6.67 -0.46
C LEU A 55 13.65 -7.08 0.23
N GLU A 56 14.57 -6.13 0.41
CA GLU A 56 15.75 -6.22 1.27
C GLU A 56 15.42 -6.51 2.75
N SER A 57 14.32 -6.01 3.32
CA SER A 57 13.89 -6.32 4.69
C SER A 57 13.37 -7.76 4.87
N LEU A 58 12.78 -8.36 3.82
CA LEU A 58 12.47 -9.80 3.77
C LEU A 58 13.73 -10.63 3.49
N SER A 59 14.77 -9.99 2.94
CA SER A 59 16.12 -10.52 2.82
C SER A 59 16.87 -10.15 4.09
N THR A 60 16.40 -10.65 5.25
CA THR A 60 17.08 -10.46 6.54
C THR A 60 18.57 -10.65 6.31
N GLU A 61 19.40 -9.68 6.72
CA GLU A 61 20.85 -9.65 6.49
C GLU A 61 21.60 -10.77 7.22
N GLU A 62 21.31 -12.01 6.83
CA GLU A 62 22.04 -13.21 7.09
C GLU A 62 22.85 -13.47 5.82
N ASN A 63 24.03 -12.85 5.74
CA ASN A 63 24.99 -12.88 4.62
C ASN A 63 25.56 -14.30 4.29
N ALA A 64 24.78 -15.37 4.50
CA ALA A 64 25.13 -16.75 4.22
C ALA A 64 23.97 -17.62 3.70
N ARG A 65 22.71 -17.18 3.73
CA ARG A 65 21.57 -17.99 3.27
C ARG A 65 21.23 -17.71 1.81
N PRO A 66 21.12 -18.73 0.95
CA PRO A 66 20.59 -18.53 -0.40
C PRO A 66 19.15 -17.99 -0.32
N PRO A 67 18.74 -17.11 -1.24
CA PRO A 67 17.38 -16.58 -1.27
C PRO A 67 16.37 -17.72 -1.40
N SER A 68 15.22 -17.55 -0.74
CA SER A 68 14.11 -18.47 -0.87
C SER A 68 13.58 -18.50 -2.31
N LEU A 69 12.94 -19.62 -2.70
CA LEU A 69 12.32 -19.75 -4.02
C LEU A 69 11.27 -18.65 -4.27
N PHE A 70 10.53 -18.26 -3.24
CA PHE A 70 9.58 -17.14 -3.31
C PHE A 70 10.30 -15.84 -3.69
N GLN A 71 11.38 -15.48 -2.99
CA GLN A 71 12.16 -14.27 -3.30
C GLN A 71 12.73 -14.29 -4.72
N CYS A 72 13.23 -15.45 -5.18
CA CYS A 72 13.68 -15.60 -6.57
C CYS A 72 12.55 -15.35 -7.57
N ARG A 73 11.35 -15.86 -7.32
CA ARG A 73 10.16 -15.65 -8.16
C ARG A 73 9.70 -14.19 -8.15
N ILE A 74 9.71 -13.53 -6.99
CA ILE A 74 9.41 -12.11 -6.85
C ILE A 74 10.41 -11.24 -7.63
N LYS A 75 11.69 -11.59 -7.59
CA LYS A 75 12.71 -10.88 -8.38
C LYS A 75 12.41 -10.97 -9.89
N LEU A 76 12.10 -12.17 -10.39
CA LEU A 76 11.72 -12.37 -11.78
C LEU A 76 10.43 -11.63 -12.15
N PHE A 77 9.42 -11.66 -11.27
CA PHE A 77 8.20 -10.87 -11.46
C PHE A 77 8.52 -9.38 -11.64
N ASN A 78 9.34 -8.80 -10.77
CA ASN A 78 9.72 -7.39 -10.87
C ASN A 78 10.48 -7.07 -12.16
N GLU A 79 11.38 -7.95 -12.57
CA GLU A 79 12.17 -7.80 -13.81
C GLU A 79 11.26 -7.87 -15.05
N TRP A 80 10.40 -8.89 -15.12
CA TRP A 80 9.51 -9.11 -16.26
C TRP A 80 8.46 -8.01 -16.40
N THR A 81 7.84 -7.60 -15.30
CA THR A 81 6.76 -6.59 -15.30
C THR A 81 7.23 -5.17 -15.60
N THR A 82 8.54 -4.91 -15.55
CA THR A 82 9.09 -3.56 -15.84
C THR A 82 8.76 -3.10 -17.26
N ASN A 83 8.64 -4.03 -18.20
CA ASN A 83 8.38 -3.74 -19.62
C ASN A 83 6.93 -4.05 -20.05
N TRP A 84 6.02 -4.31 -19.11
CA TRP A 84 4.64 -4.67 -19.44
C TRP A 84 3.80 -3.46 -19.82
N SER A 85 2.99 -3.63 -20.88
CA SER A 85 1.93 -2.67 -21.20
C SER A 85 0.79 -2.74 -20.19
N ASP A 86 -0.09 -1.74 -20.17
CA ASP A 86 -1.23 -1.76 -19.26
C ASP A 86 -2.21 -2.89 -19.58
N ASN A 87 -2.34 -3.28 -20.86
CA ASN A 87 -3.09 -4.46 -21.26
C ASN A 87 -2.49 -5.76 -20.67
N ASP A 88 -1.16 -5.89 -20.67
CA ASP A 88 -0.49 -7.09 -20.13
C ASP A 88 -0.70 -7.19 -18.61
N LYS A 89 -0.63 -6.05 -17.91
CA LYS A 89 -0.94 -5.96 -16.47
C LYS A 89 -2.39 -6.34 -16.19
N GLU A 90 -3.34 -5.81 -16.96
CA GLU A 90 -4.76 -6.12 -16.83
C GLU A 90 -5.03 -7.62 -17.06
N GLN A 91 -4.40 -8.22 -18.07
CA GLN A 91 -4.50 -9.66 -18.32
C GLN A 91 -4.00 -10.49 -17.14
N PHE A 92 -2.89 -10.09 -16.51
CA PHE A 92 -2.40 -10.78 -15.31
C PHE A 92 -3.36 -10.64 -14.14
N ILE A 93 -3.86 -9.43 -13.84
CA ILE A 93 -4.84 -9.20 -12.77
C ILE A 93 -6.11 -10.03 -12.98
N ASN A 94 -6.64 -10.05 -14.20
CA ASN A 94 -7.79 -10.88 -14.56
C ASN A 94 -7.50 -12.37 -14.37
N SER A 95 -6.28 -12.82 -14.68
CA SER A 95 -5.91 -14.22 -14.45
C SER A 95 -5.80 -14.57 -12.97
N LEU A 96 -5.32 -13.64 -12.12
CA LEU A 96 -5.34 -13.83 -10.66
C LEU A 96 -6.77 -13.90 -10.12
N LYS A 97 -7.70 -13.07 -10.65
CA LYS A 97 -9.14 -13.15 -10.31
C LYS A 97 -9.70 -14.55 -10.47
N ASN A 98 -9.38 -15.18 -11.61
CA ASN A 98 -9.88 -16.49 -11.96
C ASN A 98 -9.30 -17.61 -11.09
N ILE A 99 -8.12 -17.37 -10.48
CA ILE A 99 -7.46 -18.33 -9.59
C ILE A 99 -7.94 -18.14 -8.15
N ASP A 100 -8.06 -16.89 -7.69
CA ASP A 100 -8.39 -16.54 -6.31
C ASP A 100 -9.13 -15.20 -6.27
N GLU A 101 -10.46 -15.27 -6.25
CA GLU A 101 -11.33 -14.09 -6.21
C GLU A 101 -11.22 -13.34 -4.88
N GLU A 102 -10.98 -14.04 -3.76
CA GLU A 102 -10.85 -13.41 -2.45
C GLU A 102 -9.57 -12.57 -2.37
N PHE A 103 -8.46 -13.09 -2.90
CA PHE A 103 -7.21 -12.34 -3.03
C PHE A 103 -7.43 -11.04 -3.84
N LEU A 104 -8.12 -11.13 -4.98
CA LEU A 104 -8.35 -9.93 -5.79
C LEU A 104 -9.29 -8.93 -5.12
N LYS A 105 -10.31 -9.39 -4.38
CA LYS A 105 -11.16 -8.50 -3.59
C LYS A 105 -10.34 -7.66 -2.62
N LYS A 106 -9.35 -8.27 -1.94
CA LYS A 106 -8.42 -7.56 -1.05
C LYS A 106 -7.55 -6.57 -1.82
N TYR A 107 -7.06 -6.93 -3.00
CA TYR A 107 -6.33 -6.01 -3.88
C TYR A 107 -7.16 -4.78 -4.26
N GLU A 108 -8.43 -4.97 -4.64
CA GLU A 108 -9.34 -3.87 -4.99
C GLU A 108 -9.67 -3.00 -3.76
N GLU A 109 -9.91 -3.60 -2.60
CA GLU A 109 -10.14 -2.90 -1.33
C GLU A 109 -8.96 -2.00 -0.95
N GLU A 110 -7.74 -2.52 -0.98
CA GLU A 110 -6.51 -1.76 -0.70
C GLU A 110 -6.30 -0.61 -1.72
N LEU A 111 -6.61 -0.86 -2.99
CA LEU A 111 -6.54 0.17 -4.05
C LEU A 111 -7.53 1.32 -3.77
N MET A 112 -8.76 1.00 -3.35
CA MET A 112 -9.78 2.00 -2.99
C MET A 112 -9.45 2.74 -1.69
N SER A 113 -8.91 2.06 -0.68
CA SER A 113 -8.48 2.67 0.58
C SER A 113 -7.42 3.74 0.32
N SER A 114 -6.42 3.42 -0.51
CA SER A 114 -5.35 4.35 -0.88
C SER A 114 -5.82 5.60 -1.65
N SER A 115 -6.99 5.53 -2.30
CA SER A 115 -7.62 6.66 -3.00
C SER A 115 -8.30 7.64 -2.03
N SER A 116 -8.84 7.13 -0.92
CA SER A 116 -9.69 7.90 0.00
C SER A 116 -8.90 8.80 0.95
N ASP A 117 -7.67 8.41 1.30
CA ASP A 117 -6.79 9.18 2.20
C ASP A 117 -6.33 10.53 1.61
N LYS A 118 -6.44 10.73 0.29
CA LYS A 118 -6.02 11.97 -0.37
C LYS A 118 -7.05 13.12 -0.30
N LEU A 119 -8.29 12.88 0.12
CA LEU A 119 -9.33 13.93 0.14
C LEU A 119 -9.46 14.66 1.48
N ILE A 120 -8.87 14.14 2.57
CA ILE A 120 -8.99 14.72 3.93
C ILE A 120 -7.71 15.47 4.34
N ASN A 121 -7.22 16.44 3.56
CA ASN A 121 -6.16 17.33 4.06
C ASN A 121 -6.12 18.73 3.42
N ASN A 122 -7.27 19.30 3.05
CA ASN A 122 -7.35 20.70 2.64
C ASN A 122 -8.70 21.25 3.07
N ASN A 123 -8.76 21.82 4.27
CA ASN A 123 -9.69 22.88 4.71
C ASN A 123 -9.58 22.97 6.23
N ASN A 124 -8.80 23.92 6.76
CA ASN A 124 -9.01 24.54 8.07
C ASN A 124 -7.91 25.59 8.32
N ASN A 125 -8.04 26.73 7.67
CA ASN A 125 -7.29 27.93 8.03
C ASN A 125 -8.13 29.16 7.72
N ASP A 126 -9.18 29.37 8.50
CA ASP A 126 -9.60 30.73 8.87
C ASP A 126 -10.41 30.71 10.16
N THR A 127 -10.19 31.73 10.99
CA THR A 127 -10.89 32.09 12.25
C THR A 127 -10.21 31.71 13.58
N VAL A 128 -8.97 32.17 13.82
CA VAL A 128 -8.55 32.53 15.20
C VAL A 128 -7.60 33.75 15.17
N LYS A 129 -8.16 34.95 15.20
CA LYS A 129 -7.57 36.18 15.76
C LYS A 129 -8.74 36.79 16.55
N GLU A 130 -8.68 37.12 17.83
CA GLU A 130 -7.60 37.75 18.58
C GLU A 130 -7.91 37.61 20.08
N ILE A 131 -6.84 37.61 20.87
CA ILE A 131 -6.76 37.28 22.29
C ILE A 131 -6.83 38.59 23.12
N LEU A 132 -7.58 38.52 24.24
CA LEU A 132 -7.45 39.25 25.53
C LEU A 132 -7.18 40.76 25.54
N THR A 133 -7.96 41.50 26.32
CA THR A 133 -7.40 42.48 27.29
C THR A 133 -8.38 42.76 28.44
N ASN A 134 -7.86 42.59 29.67
CA ASN A 134 -8.03 43.40 30.90
C ASN A 134 -9.46 43.56 31.47
N GLY A 135 -9.77 43.24 32.73
CA GLY A 135 -9.03 43.49 33.96
C GLY A 135 -9.77 44.57 34.78
N ASP A 136 -10.25 44.18 35.96
CA ASP A 136 -10.43 44.99 37.18
C ASP A 136 -11.83 45.44 37.68
N HIS A 137 -11.99 45.26 38.99
CA HIS A 137 -12.86 45.86 40.01
C HIS A 137 -14.36 45.49 40.22
N LYS A 138 -14.53 44.68 41.29
CA LYS A 138 -15.28 44.88 42.56
C LYS A 138 -16.82 45.05 42.66
N GLU A 139 -17.29 44.29 43.66
CA GLU A 139 -18.31 44.57 44.70
C GLU A 139 -19.80 44.22 44.49
N GLN A 140 -20.30 43.42 45.46
CA GLN A 140 -21.62 43.46 46.12
C GLN A 140 -22.83 42.98 45.27
N ASP A 141 -23.78 42.16 45.73
CA ASP A 141 -24.33 41.92 47.07
C ASP A 141 -24.87 40.48 47.24
N VAL A 142 -24.99 40.10 48.51
CA VAL A 142 -25.65 38.90 49.05
C VAL A 142 -27.16 39.16 49.14
N ASP A 143 -27.98 38.15 48.86
CA ASP A 143 -29.09 37.66 49.73
C ASP A 143 -30.12 36.83 48.93
N LEU A 144 -30.17 35.54 49.26
CA LEU A 144 -31.40 34.75 49.21
C LEU A 144 -32.21 35.14 50.45
N GLU A 145 -33.51 35.38 50.31
CA GLU A 145 -34.60 34.81 51.13
C GLU A 145 -35.88 35.62 50.90
N ASP A 146 -36.87 35.02 50.25
CA ASP A 146 -38.28 35.35 50.46
C ASP A 146 -39.07 34.04 50.45
N ASN A 147 -39.13 33.39 51.61
CA ASN A 147 -40.10 32.34 51.90
C ASN A 147 -40.61 32.50 53.33
N ILE A 148 -41.61 33.38 53.49
CA ILE A 148 -42.46 33.43 54.69
C ILE A 148 -43.86 32.98 54.27
N ILE A 149 -44.23 31.81 54.83
CA ILE A 149 -45.58 31.29 55.19
C ILE A 149 -46.77 31.71 54.32
#